data_AF-A0A1Q6QID2-F1
#
_entry.id   AF-A0A1Q6QID2-F1
#
_cell.length_a   1.000
_cell.length_b   1.000
_cell.length_c   1.000
_cell.angle_alpha   90.00
_cell.angle_beta   90.00
_cell.angle_gamma   90.00
#
_symmetry.space_group_name_H-M   'P 1'
#
loop_
_entity.id
_entity.type
_entity.pdbx_description
1 polymer ?
#
loop_
_entity_poly.entity_id
_entity_poly.type
_entity_poly.pdbx_seq_one_letter_code
_entity_poly.pdbx_strand_id
1 'polypeptide(L)'
;SDIALRAKLYEAKTGKPGLSKDDVIWFRHIHHASIFRLGPLQFQRFEMVYLDEEGCGQAYMTFASEQKAHLPQGTPVINLHIPKDANLSPATVADALDQAMAFFPQVFPEHRAKAFLCYSWLLYPGLQALLPKESNILQFAARFQIIGQARDPAESIRRIYGKRFPRKENYPQDTQLQRQALGRFSFLGEACGILEIPASQAPQVAQSSQT
;
A
#
# COMPACT_ATOMS: atom_id res chain seq x y z
N SER A 1 19.11 3.07 6.40
CA SER A 1 17.80 2.98 7.10
C SER A 1 16.85 4.03 6.52
N ASP A 2 15.54 3.86 6.66
CA ASP A 2 14.56 4.84 6.18
C ASP A 2 14.70 6.20 6.89
N ILE A 3 15.17 6.19 8.15
CA ILE A 3 15.60 7.37 8.91
C ILE A 3 16.66 8.17 8.14
N ALA A 4 17.70 7.50 7.63
CA ALA A 4 18.77 8.18 6.88
C ALA A 4 18.28 8.73 5.54
N LEU A 5 17.33 8.06 4.89
CA LEU A 5 16.72 8.55 3.65
C LEU A 5 15.86 9.79 3.91
N ARG A 6 15.01 9.75 4.93
CA ARG A 6 14.11 10.87 5.29
C ARG A 6 14.87 12.08 5.83
N ALA A 7 15.91 11.85 6.62
CA ALA A 7 16.81 12.92 7.06
C ALA A 7 17.47 13.62 5.85
N LYS A 8 17.96 12.85 4.87
CA LYS A 8 18.51 13.39 3.62
C LYS A 8 17.47 14.15 2.80
N LEU A 9 16.23 13.65 2.71
CA LEU A 9 15.15 14.33 1.99
C LEU A 9 14.71 15.62 2.70
N TYR A 10 14.67 15.62 4.03
CA TYR A 10 14.37 16.80 4.83
C TYR A 10 15.46 17.86 4.66
N GLU A 11 16.73 17.46 4.73
CA GLU A 11 17.88 18.35 4.53
C GLU A 11 17.90 18.93 3.11
N ALA A 12 17.67 18.10 2.09
CA ALA A 12 17.55 18.56 0.70
C ALA A 12 16.40 19.56 0.50
N LYS A 13 15.31 19.43 1.27
CA LYS A 13 14.14 20.31 1.19
C LYS A 13 14.28 21.61 1.98
N THR A 14 14.98 21.58 3.12
CA THR A 14 14.97 22.68 4.11
C THR A 14 16.32 23.35 4.31
N GLY A 15 17.40 22.75 3.79
CA GLY A 15 18.77 23.21 3.99
C GLY A 15 19.31 22.99 5.41
N LYS A 16 18.59 22.25 6.26
CA LYS A 16 19.00 21.92 7.63
C LYS A 16 18.81 20.43 7.90
N PRO A 17 19.71 19.77 8.65
CA PRO A 17 19.48 18.40 9.08
C PRO A 17 18.25 18.35 10.00
N GLY A 18 17.38 17.37 9.79
CA GLY A 18 16.17 17.23 10.60
C GLY A 18 15.18 16.22 10.03
N LEU A 19 14.00 16.17 10.63
CA LEU A 19 12.89 15.32 10.25
C LEU A 19 11.60 16.14 10.37
N SER A 20 10.64 15.93 9.48
CA SER A 20 9.36 16.65 9.52
C SER A 20 8.41 16.07 10.56
N LYS A 21 7.35 16.81 10.91
CA LYS A 21 6.26 16.30 11.77
C LYS A 21 5.62 15.05 11.17
N ASP A 22 5.48 15.01 9.85
CA ASP A 22 4.99 13.82 9.12
C ASP A 22 5.99 12.66 9.22
N ASP A 23 7.30 12.94 9.20
CA ASP A 23 8.32 11.92 9.44
C ASP A 23 8.25 11.40 10.88
N VAL A 24 8.01 12.25 11.88
CA VAL A 24 7.83 11.83 13.29
C VAL A 24 6.56 11.01 13.47
N ILE A 25 5.45 11.36 12.82
CA ILE A 25 4.23 10.53 12.78
C ILE A 25 4.53 9.20 12.07
N TRP A 26 5.34 9.23 11.01
CA TRP A 26 5.82 8.03 10.33
C TRP A 26 6.76 7.18 11.22
N PHE A 27 7.63 7.79 12.02
CA PHE A 27 8.48 7.09 13.00
C PHE A 27 7.70 6.58 14.20
N ARG A 28 6.56 7.17 14.55
CA ARG A 28 5.63 6.61 15.55
C ARG A 28 5.12 5.24 15.09
N HIS A 29 4.96 5.01 13.79
CA HIS A 29 4.68 3.67 13.26
C HIS A 29 5.90 2.74 13.43
N ILE A 30 7.14 3.22 13.35
CA ILE A 30 8.33 2.39 13.59
C ILE A 30 8.52 2.02 15.05
N HIS A 31 8.20 2.92 15.98
CA HIS A 31 8.50 2.69 17.40
C HIS A 31 7.59 1.65 18.06
N HIS A 32 6.39 1.37 17.52
CA HIS A 32 5.46 0.35 18.03
C HIS A 32 4.87 -0.60 16.95
N ALA A 33 5.27 -0.52 15.67
CA ALA A 33 4.71 -1.38 14.61
C ALA A 33 5.75 -2.04 13.69
N SER A 34 5.63 -3.36 13.64
CA SER A 34 6.50 -4.36 13.00
C SER A 34 6.49 -4.28 11.46
N ILE A 35 7.24 -3.33 10.86
CA ILE A 35 7.42 -3.22 9.40
C ILE A 35 8.67 -4.00 8.95
N PHE A 36 8.50 -4.89 7.97
CA PHE A 36 9.55 -5.75 7.41
C PHE A 36 9.68 -5.51 5.91
N ARG A 37 10.92 -5.41 5.42
CA ARG A 37 11.18 -5.35 3.98
C ARG A 37 11.44 -6.76 3.47
N LEU A 38 10.60 -7.22 2.55
CA LEU A 38 10.72 -8.53 1.88
C LEU A 38 10.73 -8.26 0.37
N GLY A 39 11.90 -8.41 -0.24
CA GLY A 39 12.15 -7.93 -1.60
C GLY A 39 11.98 -6.40 -1.78
N PRO A 40 11.27 -5.94 -2.84
CA PRO A 40 11.07 -4.53 -3.12
C PRO A 40 9.95 -3.89 -2.28
N LEU A 41 9.15 -4.69 -1.57
CA LEU A 41 7.98 -4.23 -0.81
C LEU A 41 8.25 -4.22 0.70
N GLN A 42 7.36 -3.53 1.42
CA GLN A 42 7.36 -3.47 2.87
C GLN A 42 6.03 -3.99 3.41
N PHE A 43 6.07 -4.74 4.50
CA PHE A 43 4.92 -5.41 5.08
C PHE A 43 4.85 -5.12 6.57
N GLN A 44 3.66 -4.79 7.05
CA GLN A 44 3.44 -4.37 8.42
C GLN A 44 2.34 -5.22 9.06
N ARG A 45 2.59 -5.72 10.27
CA ARG A 45 1.53 -6.29 11.11
C ARG A 45 0.48 -5.22 11.41
N PHE A 46 -0.78 -5.46 11.04
CA PHE A 46 -1.82 -4.44 11.06
C PHE A 46 -3.21 -5.04 11.31
N GLU A 47 -4.19 -4.17 11.52
CA GLU A 47 -5.60 -4.54 11.67
C GLU A 47 -6.42 -3.78 10.64
N MET A 48 -7.50 -4.39 10.15
CA MET A 48 -8.36 -3.77 9.16
C MET A 48 -8.98 -2.50 9.74
N VAL A 49 -8.81 -1.38 9.03
CA VAL A 49 -9.41 -0.09 9.39
C VAL A 49 -10.08 0.47 8.14
N TYR A 50 -11.37 0.76 8.22
CA TYR A 50 -12.08 1.43 7.14
C TYR A 50 -11.89 2.94 7.23
N LEU A 51 -11.50 3.57 6.12
CA LEU A 51 -11.31 5.02 6.05
C LEU A 51 -12.65 5.73 5.73
N ASP A 52 -13.66 5.44 6.55
CA ASP A 52 -14.96 6.09 6.51
C ASP A 52 -15.36 6.61 7.89
N GLU A 53 -16.54 7.22 7.99
CA GLU A 53 -17.00 7.85 9.23
C GLU A 53 -17.11 6.86 10.39
N GLU A 54 -17.58 5.64 10.12
CA GLU A 54 -17.68 4.58 11.12
C GLU A 54 -16.30 4.07 11.56
N GLY A 55 -15.38 3.89 10.61
CA GLY A 55 -14.11 3.22 10.89
C GLY A 55 -13.03 4.13 11.46
N CYS A 56 -12.94 5.37 10.98
CA CYS A 56 -11.89 6.31 11.40
C CYS A 56 -12.40 7.72 11.73
N GLY A 57 -13.73 7.95 11.75
CA GLY A 57 -14.32 9.26 12.02
C GLY A 57 -14.20 10.25 10.86
N GLN A 58 -13.83 9.78 9.66
CA GLN A 58 -13.67 10.62 8.46
C GLN A 58 -14.25 9.92 7.23
N ALA A 59 -15.21 10.53 6.54
CA ALA A 59 -15.81 10.00 5.31
C ALA A 59 -14.87 10.13 4.08
N TYR A 60 -13.67 9.54 4.15
CA TYR A 60 -12.66 9.65 3.10
C TYR A 60 -12.95 8.73 1.90
N MET A 61 -13.34 7.49 2.16
CA MET A 61 -13.74 6.49 1.17
C MET A 61 -15.12 5.93 1.50
N THR A 62 -15.72 5.23 0.54
CA THR A 62 -16.95 4.45 0.74
C THR A 62 -16.65 2.97 0.57
N PHE A 63 -17.23 2.15 1.44
CA PHE A 63 -17.07 0.70 1.44
C PHE A 63 -18.43 0.02 1.49
N ALA A 64 -18.57 -1.11 0.80
CA ALA A 64 -19.80 -1.89 0.82
C ALA A 64 -20.00 -2.60 2.18
N SER A 65 -21.24 -2.66 2.66
CA SER A 65 -21.56 -3.30 3.94
C SER A 65 -21.20 -4.80 3.94
N GLU A 66 -21.39 -5.48 2.82
CA GLU A 66 -21.02 -6.88 2.63
C GLU A 66 -19.51 -7.08 2.76
N GLN A 67 -18.72 -6.13 2.25
CA GLN A 67 -17.27 -6.16 2.38
C GLN A 67 -16.83 -5.96 3.83
N LYS A 68 -17.49 -5.07 4.58
CA LYS A 68 -17.24 -4.89 6.02
C LYS A 68 -17.63 -6.12 6.82
N ALA A 69 -18.71 -6.82 6.44
CA ALA A 69 -19.09 -8.08 7.07
C ALA A 69 -18.08 -9.20 6.77
N HIS A 70 -17.52 -9.23 5.56
CA HIS A 70 -16.53 -10.23 5.13
C HIS A 70 -15.16 -10.03 5.79
N LEU A 71 -14.70 -8.78 5.92
CA LEU A 71 -13.44 -8.44 6.58
C LEU A 71 -13.66 -7.37 7.68
N PRO A 72 -14.24 -7.74 8.83
CA PRO A 72 -14.60 -6.78 9.87
C PRO A 72 -13.45 -5.89 10.33
N GLN A 73 -13.78 -4.68 10.77
CA GLN A 73 -12.82 -3.78 11.41
C GLN A 73 -12.12 -4.47 12.59
N GLY A 74 -10.83 -4.21 12.76
CA GLY A 74 -9.99 -4.89 13.76
C GLY A 74 -9.48 -6.27 13.31
N THR A 75 -9.97 -6.82 12.18
CA THR A 75 -9.48 -8.11 11.69
C THR A 75 -7.98 -8.04 11.39
N PRO A 76 -7.17 -9.00 11.86
CA PRO A 76 -5.74 -9.03 11.54
C PRO A 76 -5.48 -9.10 10.03
N VAL A 77 -4.61 -8.20 9.55
CA VAL A 77 -4.18 -8.09 8.16
C VAL A 77 -2.68 -7.78 8.09
N ILE A 78 -2.10 -7.86 6.91
CA ILE A 78 -0.74 -7.37 6.64
C ILE A 78 -0.85 -6.14 5.76
N ASN A 79 -0.50 -4.97 6.29
CA ASN A 79 -0.48 -3.74 5.50
C ASN A 79 0.76 -3.72 4.59
N LEU A 80 0.54 -3.65 3.29
CA LEU A 80 1.55 -3.67 2.25
C LEU A 80 1.84 -2.23 1.81
N HIS A 81 3.11 -1.87 1.91
CA HIS A 81 3.64 -0.56 1.54
C HIS A 81 4.55 -0.69 0.32
N ILE A 82 4.50 0.33 -0.54
CA ILE A 82 5.28 0.41 -1.78
C ILE A 82 6.32 1.52 -1.62
N PRO A 83 7.60 1.18 -1.32
CA PRO A 83 8.67 2.15 -1.27
C PRO A 83 8.82 2.93 -2.58
N LYS A 84 9.41 4.12 -2.49
CA LYS A 84 9.84 4.85 -3.68
C LYS A 84 10.82 3.97 -4.46
N ASP A 85 10.66 3.92 -5.77
CA ASP A 85 11.50 3.16 -6.70
C ASP A 85 11.43 1.63 -6.54
N ALA A 86 10.38 1.11 -5.87
CA ALA A 86 10.12 -0.32 -5.80
C ALA A 86 9.97 -0.94 -7.19
N ASN A 87 10.66 -2.06 -7.44
CA ASN A 87 10.48 -2.82 -8.66
C ASN A 87 9.14 -3.58 -8.60
N LEU A 88 8.15 -3.07 -9.34
CA LEU A 88 6.81 -3.65 -9.42
C LEU A 88 6.67 -4.70 -10.54
N SER A 89 7.77 -5.24 -11.06
CA SER A 89 7.66 -6.34 -12.03
C SER A 89 6.88 -7.51 -11.43
N PRO A 90 6.06 -8.23 -12.23
CA PRO A 90 5.20 -9.30 -11.71
C PRO A 90 5.95 -10.35 -10.90
N ALA A 91 7.15 -10.73 -11.34
CA ALA A 91 7.99 -11.71 -10.66
C ALA A 91 8.47 -11.21 -9.29
N THR A 92 8.95 -9.97 -9.20
CA THR A 92 9.45 -9.42 -7.94
C THR A 92 8.33 -9.17 -6.93
N VAL A 93 7.14 -8.79 -7.40
CA VAL A 93 5.96 -8.66 -6.53
C VAL A 93 5.50 -10.02 -6.01
N ALA A 94 5.46 -11.05 -6.87
CA ALA A 94 5.08 -12.40 -6.47
C ALA A 94 6.04 -12.95 -5.40
N ASP A 95 7.35 -12.87 -5.64
CA ASP A 95 8.38 -13.29 -4.68
C ASP A 95 8.27 -12.57 -3.33
N ALA A 96 7.99 -11.25 -3.33
CA ALA A 96 7.78 -10.50 -2.09
C ALA A 96 6.55 -10.97 -1.30
N LEU A 97 5.45 -11.29 -2.01
CA LEU A 97 4.23 -11.81 -1.38
C LEU A 97 4.46 -13.22 -0.82
N ASP A 98 5.16 -14.08 -1.55
CA ASP A 98 5.50 -15.44 -1.11
C ASP A 98 6.39 -15.41 0.14
N GLN A 99 7.41 -14.53 0.15
CA GLN A 99 8.23 -14.29 1.34
C GLN A 99 7.39 -13.83 2.53
N ALA A 100 6.42 -12.92 2.32
CA ALA A 100 5.54 -12.46 3.39
C ALA A 100 4.62 -13.58 3.91
N MET A 101 4.05 -14.39 3.01
CA MET A 101 3.21 -15.53 3.38
C MET A 101 3.98 -16.61 4.16
N ALA A 102 5.29 -16.75 3.92
CA ALA A 102 6.13 -17.63 4.73
C ALA A 102 6.54 -16.99 6.06
N PHE A 103 6.94 -15.71 6.04
CA PHE A 103 7.52 -15.01 7.18
C PHE A 103 6.52 -14.78 8.32
N PHE A 104 5.35 -14.21 8.03
CA PHE A 104 4.43 -13.78 9.08
C PHE A 104 3.86 -14.94 9.92
N PRO A 105 3.44 -16.08 9.34
CA PRO A 105 2.98 -17.22 10.15
C PRO A 105 4.09 -17.87 11.00
N GLN A 106 5.35 -17.80 10.56
CA GLN A 106 6.48 -18.35 11.31
C GLN A 106 6.91 -17.45 12.47
N VAL A 107 6.94 -16.13 12.25
CA VAL A 107 7.46 -15.17 13.24
C VAL A 107 6.36 -14.62 14.15
N PHE A 108 5.13 -14.53 13.64
CA PHE A 108 3.94 -14.01 14.35
C PHE A 108 2.74 -14.95 14.18
N PRO A 109 2.85 -16.23 14.61
CA PRO A 109 1.80 -17.24 14.43
C PRO A 109 0.45 -16.83 15.05
N GLU A 110 0.47 -15.99 16.09
CA GLU A 110 -0.71 -15.45 16.76
C GLU A 110 -1.47 -14.41 15.95
N HIS A 111 -0.80 -13.71 15.02
CA HIS A 111 -1.43 -12.62 14.25
C HIS A 111 -2.50 -13.14 13.29
N ARG A 112 -2.29 -14.31 12.66
CA ARG A 112 -3.29 -14.99 11.80
C ARG A 112 -3.97 -14.07 10.76
N ALA A 113 -3.15 -13.27 10.07
CA ALA A 113 -3.64 -12.32 9.08
C ALA A 113 -4.52 -12.99 8.01
N LYS A 114 -5.63 -12.33 7.66
CA LYS A 114 -6.61 -12.81 6.68
C LYS A 114 -6.39 -12.28 5.27
N ALA A 115 -5.73 -11.14 5.15
CA ALA A 115 -5.48 -10.50 3.87
C ALA A 115 -4.22 -9.62 3.93
N PHE A 116 -3.65 -9.36 2.76
CA PHE A 116 -2.86 -8.17 2.52
C PHE A 116 -3.80 -6.98 2.27
N LEU A 117 -3.50 -5.85 2.90
CA LEU A 117 -4.22 -4.59 2.77
C LEU A 117 -3.30 -3.56 2.14
N CYS A 118 -3.77 -2.81 1.15
CA CYS A 118 -2.98 -1.74 0.53
C CYS A 118 -3.85 -0.52 0.24
N TYR A 119 -3.45 0.63 0.80
CA TYR A 119 -3.94 1.95 0.40
C TYR A 119 -2.90 2.59 -0.50
N SER A 120 -3.25 2.84 -1.77
CA SER A 120 -2.34 3.52 -2.66
C SER A 120 -3.06 4.15 -3.84
N TRP A 121 -2.49 5.26 -4.33
CA TRP A 121 -2.85 5.82 -5.62
C TRP A 121 -2.57 4.86 -6.78
N LEU A 122 -1.62 3.92 -6.62
CA LEU A 122 -1.28 2.92 -7.63
C LEU A 122 -2.41 1.91 -7.88
N LEU A 123 -3.35 1.78 -6.94
CA LEU A 123 -4.52 0.90 -7.07
C LEU A 123 -5.72 1.61 -7.69
N TYR A 124 -5.66 2.94 -7.91
CA TYR A 124 -6.82 3.69 -8.36
C TYR A 124 -7.25 3.26 -9.79
N PRO A 125 -8.51 2.82 -9.99
CA PRO A 125 -8.95 2.28 -11.29
C PRO A 125 -8.80 3.24 -12.47
N GLY A 126 -8.83 4.57 -12.21
CA GLY A 126 -8.63 5.60 -13.23
C GLY A 126 -7.29 5.49 -13.97
N LEU A 127 -6.27 4.88 -13.36
CA LEU A 127 -4.96 4.69 -14.00
C LEU A 127 -5.01 3.83 -15.27
N GLN A 128 -6.02 2.99 -15.44
CA GLN A 128 -6.21 2.20 -16.66
C GLN A 128 -6.42 3.06 -17.91
N ALA A 129 -6.91 4.29 -17.75
CA ALA A 129 -7.04 5.25 -18.86
C ALA A 129 -5.70 5.94 -19.20
N LEU A 130 -4.71 5.91 -18.29
CA LEU A 130 -3.44 6.62 -18.43
C LEU A 130 -2.30 5.70 -18.88
N LEU A 131 -2.36 4.42 -18.51
CA LEU A 131 -1.25 3.48 -18.65
C LEU A 131 -1.59 2.36 -19.64
N PRO A 132 -0.60 1.84 -20.38
CA PRO A 132 -0.78 0.65 -21.21
C PRO A 132 -1.04 -0.57 -20.33
N LYS A 133 -1.74 -1.58 -20.87
CA LYS A 133 -2.12 -2.81 -20.14
C LYS A 133 -0.91 -3.56 -19.56
N GLU A 134 0.23 -3.45 -20.23
CA GLU A 134 1.49 -4.09 -19.88
C GLU A 134 2.22 -3.36 -18.73
N SER A 135 1.71 -2.21 -18.27
CA SER A 135 2.30 -1.46 -17.16
C SER A 135 2.35 -2.29 -15.87
N ASN A 136 3.55 -2.37 -15.28
CA ASN A 136 3.76 -3.01 -13.98
C ASN A 136 2.84 -2.45 -12.88
N ILE A 137 2.47 -1.16 -12.95
CA ILE A 137 1.52 -0.55 -12.01
C ILE A 137 0.13 -1.19 -12.14
N LEU A 138 -0.37 -1.36 -13.38
CA LEU A 138 -1.68 -1.97 -13.60
C LEU A 138 -1.66 -3.46 -13.26
N GLN A 139 -0.57 -4.16 -13.57
CA GLN A 139 -0.40 -5.56 -13.19
C GLN A 139 -0.32 -5.75 -11.66
N PHE A 140 0.32 -4.82 -10.95
CA PHE A 140 0.32 -4.80 -9.49
C PHE A 140 -1.10 -4.59 -8.94
N ALA A 141 -1.82 -3.56 -9.43
CA ALA A 141 -3.18 -3.26 -9.01
C ALA A 141 -4.16 -4.42 -9.25
N ALA A 142 -4.00 -5.14 -10.37
CA ALA A 142 -4.84 -6.29 -10.73
C ALA A 142 -4.77 -7.48 -9.78
N ARG A 143 -3.79 -7.50 -8.84
CA ARG A 143 -3.71 -8.52 -7.78
C ARG A 143 -4.71 -8.29 -6.65
N PHE A 144 -5.23 -7.06 -6.53
CA PHE A 144 -6.09 -6.68 -5.43
C PHE A 144 -7.54 -6.57 -5.87
N GLN A 145 -8.44 -7.02 -5.02
CA GLN A 145 -9.83 -6.62 -5.08
C GLN A 145 -9.94 -5.19 -4.52
N ILE A 146 -10.43 -4.25 -5.33
CA ILE A 146 -10.67 -2.88 -4.88
C ILE A 146 -11.96 -2.84 -4.06
N ILE A 147 -11.84 -2.40 -2.81
CA ILE A 147 -12.95 -2.39 -1.84
C ILE A 147 -13.39 -0.98 -1.44
N GLY A 148 -12.58 0.03 -1.75
CA GLY A 148 -12.91 1.44 -1.54
C GLY A 148 -12.02 2.32 -2.40
N GLN A 149 -12.50 3.51 -2.73
CA GLN A 149 -11.75 4.49 -3.51
C GLN A 149 -12.18 5.91 -3.21
N ALA A 150 -11.26 6.85 -3.40
CA ALA A 150 -11.49 8.28 -3.31
C ALA A 150 -10.89 8.96 -4.53
N ARG A 151 -11.62 9.90 -5.13
CA ARG A 151 -11.09 10.74 -6.21
C ARG A 151 -10.28 11.91 -5.61
N ASP A 152 -9.18 11.57 -4.97
CA ASP A 152 -8.22 12.52 -4.39
C ASP A 152 -6.86 12.40 -5.11
N PRO A 153 -6.52 13.35 -6.00
CA PRO A 153 -5.29 13.29 -6.76
C PRO A 153 -4.07 13.83 -6.00
N ALA A 154 -4.20 14.25 -4.73
CA ALA A 154 -3.12 14.93 -4.02
C ALA A 154 -1.84 14.07 -3.93
N GLU A 155 -1.95 12.83 -3.43
CA GLU A 155 -0.80 11.94 -3.25
C GLU A 155 -0.22 11.48 -4.59
N SER A 156 -1.06 11.14 -5.56
CA SER A 156 -0.61 10.76 -6.91
C SER A 156 0.17 11.89 -7.60
N ILE A 157 -0.32 13.15 -7.53
CA ILE A 157 0.40 14.30 -8.09
C ILE A 157 1.75 14.47 -7.40
N ARG A 158 1.79 14.37 -6.06
CA ARG A 158 3.03 14.45 -5.29
C ARG A 158 4.01 13.33 -5.67
N ARG A 159 3.53 12.11 -5.92
CA ARG A 159 4.35 10.95 -6.28
C ARG A 159 4.84 10.99 -7.73
N ILE A 160 4.02 11.47 -8.66
CA ILE A 160 4.36 11.54 -10.09
C ILE A 160 5.27 12.75 -10.40
N TYR A 161 5.03 13.90 -9.75
CA TYR A 161 5.68 15.17 -10.09
C TYR A 161 6.48 15.81 -8.95
N GLY A 162 6.49 15.20 -7.76
CA GLY A 162 7.11 15.75 -6.55
C GLY A 162 6.27 16.80 -5.83
N LYS A 163 5.49 17.60 -6.58
CA LYS A 163 4.56 18.62 -6.05
C LYS A 163 3.54 19.04 -7.11
N ARG A 164 2.50 19.76 -6.69
CA ARG A 164 1.59 20.47 -7.61
C ARG A 164 2.26 21.77 -8.07
N PHE A 165 2.29 22.00 -9.37
CA PHE A 165 2.78 23.24 -9.98
C PHE A 165 1.60 24.14 -10.38
N PRO A 166 1.75 25.48 -10.31
CA PRO A 166 0.69 26.43 -10.66
C PRO A 166 0.43 26.50 -12.17
N ARG A 167 1.46 26.26 -12.99
CA ARG A 167 1.42 26.32 -14.45
C ARG A 167 1.70 24.94 -15.04
N LYS A 168 0.99 24.59 -16.12
CA LYS A 168 1.09 23.26 -16.76
C LYS A 168 2.49 23.02 -17.32
N GLU A 169 3.15 24.06 -17.81
CA GLU A 169 4.46 24.00 -18.46
C GLU A 169 5.58 23.63 -17.48
N ASN A 170 5.35 23.80 -16.18
CA ASN A 170 6.33 23.51 -15.14
C ASN A 170 6.32 22.05 -14.67
N TYR A 171 5.35 21.25 -15.13
CA TYR A 171 5.31 19.83 -14.77
C TYR A 171 6.40 19.07 -15.51
N PRO A 172 7.22 18.24 -14.81
CA PRO A 172 8.17 17.37 -15.48
C PRO A 172 7.43 16.35 -16.34
N GLN A 173 8.03 16.00 -17.47
CA GLN A 173 7.46 15.14 -18.51
C GLN A 173 8.47 14.09 -18.97
N ASP A 174 9.41 13.72 -18.11
CA ASP A 174 10.52 12.81 -18.41
C ASP A 174 10.02 11.38 -18.59
N THR A 175 9.00 10.97 -17.83
CA THR A 175 8.42 9.63 -17.88
C THR A 175 7.11 9.59 -18.68
N GLN A 176 6.75 8.40 -19.20
CA GLN A 176 5.46 8.20 -19.88
C GLN A 176 4.28 8.51 -18.94
N LEU A 177 4.35 8.08 -17.67
CA LEU A 177 3.31 8.35 -16.69
C LEU A 177 3.12 9.85 -16.44
N GLN A 178 4.20 10.61 -16.33
CA GLN A 178 4.12 12.07 -16.24
C GLN A 178 3.43 12.69 -17.46
N ARG A 179 3.81 12.28 -18.68
CA ARG A 179 3.17 12.78 -19.91
C ARG A 179 1.69 12.41 -19.98
N GLN A 180 1.33 11.18 -19.63
CA GLN A 180 -0.05 10.69 -19.71
C GLN A 180 -0.96 11.29 -18.63
N ALA A 181 -0.45 11.54 -17.43
CA ALA A 181 -1.23 12.13 -16.36
C ALA A 181 -1.44 13.65 -16.52
N LEU A 182 -0.57 14.34 -17.26
CA LEU A 182 -0.59 15.81 -17.36
C LEU A 182 -1.89 16.30 -18.02
N GLY A 183 -2.67 17.10 -17.27
CA GLY A 183 -3.99 17.58 -17.71
C GLY A 183 -5.11 16.54 -17.59
N ARG A 184 -4.83 15.36 -17.03
CA ARG A 184 -5.74 14.22 -16.88
C ARG A 184 -5.88 13.78 -15.42
N PHE A 185 -5.75 14.72 -14.48
CA PHE A 185 -5.80 14.45 -13.03
C PHE A 185 -7.15 13.92 -12.54
N SER A 186 -8.21 13.98 -13.36
CA SER A 186 -9.48 13.31 -13.09
C SER A 186 -9.37 11.79 -13.01
N PHE A 187 -8.35 11.21 -13.64
CA PHE A 187 -8.04 9.77 -13.62
C PHE A 187 -7.08 9.38 -12.49
N LEU A 188 -6.78 10.32 -11.60
CA LEU A 188 -5.95 10.09 -10.43
C LEU A 188 -6.81 10.12 -9.16
N GLY A 189 -6.41 9.32 -8.19
CA GLY A 189 -7.15 9.14 -6.95
C GLY A 189 -6.36 8.22 -6.01
N GLU A 190 -7.05 7.71 -5.00
CA GLU A 190 -6.57 6.68 -4.09
C GLU A 190 -7.56 5.53 -4.03
N ALA A 191 -7.05 4.33 -3.81
CA ALA A 191 -7.87 3.15 -3.60
C ALA A 191 -7.34 2.29 -2.46
N CYS A 192 -8.28 1.60 -1.83
CA CYS A 192 -8.06 0.54 -0.87
C CYS A 192 -8.29 -0.80 -1.59
N GLY A 193 -7.26 -1.65 -1.60
CA GLY A 193 -7.34 -2.99 -2.14
C GLY A 193 -6.98 -4.04 -1.11
N ILE A 194 -7.64 -5.20 -1.22
CA ILE A 194 -7.32 -6.39 -0.45
C ILE A 194 -6.87 -7.53 -1.37
N LEU A 195 -5.94 -8.34 -0.88
CA LEU A 195 -5.56 -9.62 -1.46
C LEU A 195 -5.68 -10.66 -0.35
N GLU A 196 -6.64 -11.56 -0.46
CA GLU A 196 -6.88 -12.58 0.57
C GLU A 196 -5.71 -13.53 0.71
N ILE A 197 -5.37 -13.87 1.95
CA ILE A 197 -4.40 -14.89 2.26
C ILE A 197 -5.17 -16.21 2.37
N PRO A 198 -4.86 -17.22 1.55
CA PRO A 198 -5.51 -18.51 1.65
C PRO A 198 -5.39 -19.06 3.07
N ALA A 199 -6.48 -19.59 3.61
CA ALA A 199 -6.42 -20.29 4.89
C ALA A 199 -5.43 -21.46 4.74
N SER A 200 -4.33 -21.42 5.50
CA SER A 200 -3.45 -22.59 5.62
C SER A 200 -4.29 -23.75 6.14
N GLN A 201 -4.39 -24.84 5.37
CA GLN A 201 -4.92 -26.10 5.89
C GLN A 201 -3.99 -26.53 7.02
N ALA A 202 -4.44 -26.42 8.27
CA ALA A 202 -3.67 -26.92 9.39
C ALA A 202 -3.33 -28.40 9.16
N PRO A 203 -2.14 -28.88 9.54
CA PRO A 203 -1.84 -30.31 9.45
C PRO A 203 -2.87 -31.06 10.29
N GLN A 204 -3.54 -32.04 9.68
CA GLN A 204 -4.35 -33.01 10.42
C GLN A 204 -3.43 -33.68 11.44
N VAL A 205 -3.68 -33.42 12.72
CA VAL A 205 -3.05 -34.17 13.80
C VAL A 205 -3.54 -35.62 13.62
N ALA A 206 -2.66 -36.49 13.15
CA ALA A 206 -2.91 -37.92 13.12
C ALA A 206 -3.22 -38.36 14.54
N GLN A 207 -4.47 -38.73 14.80
CA GLN A 207 -4.85 -39.44 16.00
C GLN A 207 -4.13 -40.79 15.98
N SER A 208 -3.06 -40.91 16.76
CA SER A 208 -2.45 -42.19 17.08
C SER A 208 -3.48 -43.00 17.87
N SER A 209 -4.08 -43.98 17.19
CA SER A 209 -4.86 -45.04 17.82
C SER A 209 -3.97 -45.76 18.82
N GLN A 210 -4.32 -45.70 20.10
CA GLN A 210 -3.83 -46.65 21.09
C GLN A 210 -4.55 -47.98 20.86
N THR A 211 -3.78 -49.03 20.58
CA THR A 211 -4.16 -50.45 20.76
C THR A 211 -3.42 -50.99 21.96
#